data_AF-A0A520INA0-F1
#
_entry.id   AF-A0A520INA0-F1
#
_cell.length_a   1.000
_cell.length_b   1.000
_cell.length_c   1.000
_cell.angle_alpha   90.00
_cell.angle_beta   90.00
_cell.angle_gamma   90.00
#
_symmetry.space_group_name_H-M   'P 1'
#
loop_
_entity.id
_entity.type
_entity.pdbx_description
1 polymer ?
#
loop_
_entity_poly.entity_id
_entity_poly.type
_entity_poly.pdbx_seq_one_letter_code
_entity_poly.pdbx_strand_id
1 'polypeptide(L)'
;MKRLIERNLKFSNRYAVTSISITGINSDWYCCDNCNRQIANKATVRTTAGDQYVIGLDCLKTLAQAGVLDKSNYLQSQDDIASAQLVASLVGFANDGGTVEKDLMYVTVTKGHKTKQCFSHLVRQYAPVFFERITQN
;
A
#
# COMPACT_ATOMS: atom_id res chain seq x y z
N MET A 1 -1.11 15.31 -20.63
CA MET A 1 -0.97 13.96 -20.02
C MET A 1 0.42 13.87 -19.38
N LYS A 2 0.53 13.47 -18.10
CA LYS A 2 1.84 13.41 -17.42
C LYS A 2 2.62 12.21 -17.95
N ARG A 3 3.86 12.41 -18.39
CA ARG A 3 4.72 11.34 -18.93
C ARG A 3 5.05 10.34 -17.80
N LEU A 4 4.73 9.06 -18.01
CA LEU A 4 5.16 7.98 -17.14
C LEU A 4 6.65 7.69 -17.37
N ILE A 5 7.40 7.44 -16.29
CA ILE A 5 8.83 7.17 -16.34
C ILE A 5 9.03 5.68 -16.09
N GLU A 6 9.55 4.98 -17.10
CA GLU A 6 10.01 3.61 -16.93
C GLU A 6 11.36 3.60 -16.20
N ARG A 7 11.56 2.62 -15.30
CA ARG A 7 12.80 2.44 -14.55
C ARG A 7 13.28 0.99 -14.68
N ASN A 8 13.51 0.29 -13.56
CA ASN A 8 13.94 -1.10 -13.57
C ASN A 8 12.82 -2.04 -14.04
N LEU A 9 11.57 -1.81 -13.62
CA LEU A 9 10.44 -2.61 -14.08
C LEU A 9 9.95 -2.05 -15.43
N LYS A 10 10.05 -2.90 -16.46
CA LYS A 10 9.71 -2.59 -17.85
C LYS A 10 8.22 -2.61 -18.11
N PHE A 11 7.72 -1.63 -18.85
CA PHE A 11 6.30 -1.55 -19.24
C PHE A 11 5.94 -2.54 -20.36
N SER A 12 6.92 -3.20 -20.98
CA SER A 12 6.70 -4.32 -21.90
C SER A 12 6.29 -5.61 -21.19
N ASN A 13 6.52 -5.73 -19.87
CA ASN A 13 6.16 -6.91 -19.09
C ASN A 13 4.74 -6.83 -18.54
N ARG A 14 4.22 -7.96 -18.05
CA ARG A 14 3.00 -8.04 -17.24
C ARG A 14 3.34 -8.41 -15.82
N TYR A 15 2.65 -7.78 -14.86
CA TYR A 15 2.91 -7.96 -13.44
C TYR A 15 1.63 -8.30 -12.69
N ALA A 16 1.63 -9.42 -11.96
CA ALA A 16 0.60 -9.71 -10.97
C ALA A 16 1.10 -9.25 -9.59
N VAL A 17 0.39 -8.33 -8.92
CA VAL A 17 0.57 -8.14 -7.47
C VAL A 17 0.08 -9.35 -6.66
N THR A 18 0.92 -9.77 -5.75
CA THR A 18 0.72 -10.97 -4.92
C THR A 18 0.43 -10.60 -3.48
N SER A 19 0.89 -9.43 -3.03
CA SER A 19 0.60 -8.90 -1.69
C SER A 19 0.79 -7.40 -1.62
N ILE A 20 0.05 -6.74 -0.74
CA ILE A 20 0.27 -5.36 -0.32
C ILE A 20 0.39 -5.35 1.20
N SER A 21 1.39 -4.63 1.74
CA SER A 21 1.65 -4.57 3.18
C SER A 21 1.99 -3.15 3.61
N ILE A 22 1.27 -2.67 4.63
CA ILE A 22 1.39 -1.35 5.25
C ILE A 22 1.88 -1.55 6.68
N THR A 23 3.14 -1.19 6.94
CA THR A 23 3.78 -1.46 8.23
C THR A 23 4.18 -0.19 8.99
N GLY A 24 4.05 1.00 8.38
CA GLY A 24 4.40 2.27 9.01
C GLY A 24 5.91 2.54 9.05
N ILE A 25 6.31 3.76 9.43
CA ILE A 25 7.69 4.28 9.27
C ILE A 25 8.73 3.53 10.12
N ASN A 26 8.31 2.84 11.19
CA ASN A 26 9.20 2.19 12.17
C ASN A 26 9.37 0.67 11.95
N SER A 27 9.14 0.19 10.73
CA SER A 27 9.32 -1.22 10.34
C SER A 27 10.39 -1.35 9.27
N ASP A 28 10.96 -2.55 9.11
CA ASP A 28 12.07 -2.86 8.17
C ASP A 28 11.97 -2.08 6.86
N TRP A 29 12.90 -1.14 6.68
CA TRP A 29 12.98 -0.33 5.48
C TRP A 29 13.45 -1.20 4.31
N TYR A 30 12.76 -1.08 3.18
CA TYR A 30 13.11 -1.80 1.96
C TYR A 30 13.51 -0.81 0.86
N CYS A 31 14.46 -1.18 -0.01
CA CYS A 31 14.79 -0.38 -1.19
C CYS A 31 13.95 -0.85 -2.38
N CYS A 32 13.04 -0.01 -2.87
CA CYS A 32 12.14 -0.34 -3.97
C CYS A 32 12.90 -0.87 -5.21
N ASP A 33 12.59 -2.07 -5.67
CA ASP A 33 13.31 -2.70 -6.79
C ASP A 33 13.15 -1.93 -8.11
N ASN A 34 12.07 -1.13 -8.24
CA ASN A 34 11.83 -0.32 -9.43
C ASN A 34 12.65 0.98 -9.45
N CYS A 35 12.84 1.63 -8.29
CA CYS A 35 13.35 3.00 -8.25
C CYS A 35 14.44 3.29 -7.23
N ASN A 36 14.85 2.26 -6.49
CA ASN A 36 15.86 2.28 -5.45
C ASN A 36 15.61 3.28 -4.30
N ARG A 37 14.37 3.77 -4.16
CA ARG A 37 13.98 4.61 -3.02
C ARG A 37 13.62 3.75 -1.84
N GLN A 38 13.95 4.23 -0.65
CA GLN A 38 13.53 3.64 0.60
C GLN A 38 12.00 3.71 0.73
N ILE A 39 11.38 2.58 1.09
CA ILE A 39 9.94 2.44 1.25
C ILE A 39 9.63 1.71 2.56
N ALA A 40 8.53 2.11 3.19
CA ALA A 40 7.91 1.39 4.31
C ALA A 40 6.65 0.62 3.86
N ASN A 41 5.85 1.23 2.99
CA ASN A 41 4.67 0.60 2.42
C ASN A 41 5.03 -0.06 1.09
N LYS A 42 4.83 -1.38 1.01
CA LYS A 42 5.34 -2.19 -0.09
C LYS A 42 4.26 -3.08 -0.71
N ALA A 43 4.44 -3.34 -2.00
CA ALA A 43 3.70 -4.33 -2.74
C ALA A 43 4.69 -5.31 -3.37
N THR A 44 4.32 -6.59 -3.41
CA THR A 44 5.08 -7.62 -4.09
C THR A 44 4.40 -7.89 -5.43
N VAL A 45 5.15 -7.78 -6.52
CA VAL A 45 4.69 -8.08 -7.88
C VAL A 45 5.50 -9.21 -8.48
N ARG A 46 4.89 -9.99 -9.36
CA ARG A 46 5.51 -11.11 -10.05
C ARG A 46 5.29 -11.02 -11.57
N THR A 47 6.30 -11.30 -12.36
CA THR A 47 6.17 -11.42 -13.83
C THR A 47 5.58 -12.76 -14.24
N THR A 48 5.16 -12.88 -15.48
CA THR A 48 4.74 -14.18 -16.05
C THR A 48 5.87 -15.21 -16.08
N ALA A 49 7.13 -14.77 -16.12
CA ALA A 49 8.32 -15.63 -16.04
C ALA A 49 8.62 -16.12 -14.61
N GLY A 50 7.97 -15.55 -13.59
CA GLY A 50 8.12 -15.93 -12.19
C GLY A 50 9.01 -15.01 -11.35
N ASP A 51 9.67 -14.02 -11.97
CA ASP A 51 10.51 -13.06 -11.24
C ASP A 51 9.67 -12.22 -10.28
N GLN A 52 10.16 -12.06 -9.06
CA GLN A 52 9.46 -11.34 -8.00
C GLN A 52 10.18 -10.04 -7.66
N TYR A 53 9.40 -8.97 -7.48
CA TYR A 53 9.88 -7.65 -7.13
C TYR A 53 9.05 -7.06 -5.99
N VAL A 54 9.70 -6.35 -5.08
CA VAL A 54 9.09 -5.58 -4.00
C VAL A 54 9.22 -4.10 -4.32
N ILE A 55 8.08 -3.42 -4.45
CA ILE A 55 7.99 -2.03 -4.91
C ILE A 55 7.15 -1.17 -3.99
N GLY A 56 7.39 0.14 -4.00
CA GLY A 56 6.55 1.09 -3.28
C GLY A 56 5.19 1.27 -3.95
N LEU A 57 4.18 1.69 -3.18
CA LEU A 57 2.82 1.91 -3.69
C LEU A 57 2.75 2.94 -4.84
N ASP A 58 3.64 3.93 -4.87
CA ASP A 58 3.72 4.89 -5.98
C ASP A 58 4.25 4.25 -7.27
N CYS A 59 5.21 3.33 -7.16
CA CYS A 59 5.69 2.55 -8.30
C CYS A 59 4.59 1.59 -8.78
N LEU A 60 3.86 0.97 -7.86
CA LEU A 60 2.70 0.15 -8.21
C LEU A 60 1.63 0.96 -8.95
N LYS A 61 1.29 2.16 -8.47
CA LYS A 61 0.36 3.07 -9.16
C LYS A 61 0.84 3.44 -10.56
N THR A 62 2.15 3.61 -10.74
CA THR A 62 2.75 3.88 -12.05
C THR A 62 2.56 2.69 -13.00
N LEU A 63 2.74 1.44 -12.54
CA LEU A 63 2.46 0.23 -13.32
C LEU A 63 0.96 0.11 -13.66
N ALA A 64 0.06 0.43 -12.72
CA ALA A 64 -1.37 0.47 -12.96
C ALA A 64 -1.74 1.50 -14.04
N GLN A 65 -1.15 2.69 -13.99
CA GLN A 65 -1.34 3.76 -14.99
C GLN A 65 -0.76 3.40 -16.36
N ALA A 66 0.35 2.65 -16.40
CA ALA A 66 0.92 2.13 -17.64
C ALA A 66 0.08 0.98 -18.23
N GLY A 67 -0.91 0.46 -17.50
CA GLY A 67 -1.79 -0.61 -17.96
C GLY A 67 -1.11 -1.98 -18.04
N VAL A 68 -0.08 -2.21 -17.23
CA VAL A 68 0.77 -3.41 -17.28
C VAL A 68 0.50 -4.42 -16.15
N LEU A 69 -0.46 -4.11 -15.27
CA LEU A 69 -0.90 -5.07 -14.25
C LEU A 69 -1.76 -6.16 -14.88
N ASP A 70 -1.51 -7.39 -14.44
CA ASP A 70 -2.30 -8.56 -14.79
C ASP A 70 -3.54 -8.63 -13.91
N LYS A 71 -4.70 -8.50 -14.55
CA LYS A 71 -6.02 -8.46 -13.89
C LYS A 71 -6.62 -9.84 -13.65
N SER A 72 -5.94 -10.92 -14.05
CA SER A 72 -6.41 -12.29 -13.86
C SER A 72 -6.43 -12.74 -12.39
N ASN A 73 -5.78 -12.00 -11.48
CA ASN A 73 -5.72 -12.30 -10.06
C ASN A 73 -6.59 -11.32 -9.25
N TYR A 74 -7.38 -11.89 -8.32
CA TYR A 74 -8.43 -11.25 -7.51
C TYR A 74 -8.06 -10.00 -6.69
N LEU A 75 -6.78 -9.63 -6.60
CA LEU A 75 -6.27 -8.62 -5.65
C LEU A 75 -6.01 -7.22 -6.26
N GLN A 76 -6.46 -6.96 -7.49
CA GLN A 76 -5.93 -5.83 -8.27
C GLN A 76 -6.95 -5.15 -9.17
N SER A 77 -8.00 -4.58 -8.59
CA SER A 77 -8.58 -3.39 -9.20
C SER A 77 -7.75 -2.15 -8.83
N GLN A 78 -7.92 -1.06 -9.57
CA GLN A 78 -7.40 0.26 -9.14
C GLN A 78 -7.91 0.63 -7.73
N ASP A 79 -9.05 0.05 -7.31
CA ASP A 79 -9.67 0.29 -6.01
C ASP A 79 -8.90 -0.38 -4.86
N ASP A 80 -8.26 -1.53 -5.08
CA ASP A 80 -7.39 -2.16 -4.08
C ASP A 80 -6.16 -1.29 -3.79
N ILE A 81 -5.55 -0.75 -4.84
CA ILE A 81 -4.41 0.17 -4.72
C ILE A 81 -4.86 1.45 -3.99
N ALA A 82 -6.03 2.00 -4.34
CA ALA A 82 -6.58 3.18 -3.68
C ALA A 82 -6.89 2.90 -2.20
N SER A 83 -7.49 1.75 -1.89
CA SER A 83 -7.79 1.31 -0.52
C SER A 83 -6.53 1.17 0.32
N ALA A 84 -5.48 0.53 -0.22
CA ALA A 84 -4.20 0.42 0.45
C ALA A 84 -3.55 1.80 0.69
N GLN A 85 -3.67 2.73 -0.25
CA GLN A 85 -3.18 4.11 -0.08
C GLN A 85 -3.94 4.87 1.01
N LEU A 86 -5.26 4.67 1.14
CA LEU A 86 -6.06 5.23 2.23
C LEU A 86 -5.59 4.67 3.59
N VAL A 87 -5.40 3.35 3.70
CA VAL A 87 -4.89 2.72 4.92
C VAL A 87 -3.49 3.23 5.26
N ALA A 88 -2.59 3.33 4.28
CA ALA A 88 -1.25 3.91 4.47
C ALA A 88 -1.31 5.35 5.02
N SER A 89 -2.23 6.16 4.49
CA SER A 89 -2.46 7.54 4.90
C SER A 89 -3.01 7.64 6.33
N LEU A 90 -3.90 6.72 6.73
CA LEU A 90 -4.43 6.59 8.08
C LEU A 90 -3.33 6.19 9.08
N VAL A 91 -2.58 5.12 8.78
CA VAL A 91 -1.51 4.61 9.64
C VAL A 91 -0.39 5.64 9.81
N GLY A 92 -0.01 6.35 8.74
CA GLY A 92 0.92 7.47 8.83
C GLY A 92 0.41 8.56 9.78
N PHE A 93 -0.88 8.90 9.69
CA PHE A 93 -1.49 9.90 10.55
C PHE A 93 -1.51 9.50 12.03
N ALA A 94 -1.67 8.20 12.32
CA ALA A 94 -1.57 7.66 13.68
C ALA A 94 -0.12 7.72 14.20
N ASN A 95 0.84 7.29 13.38
CA ASN A 95 2.27 7.33 13.72
C ASN A 95 2.78 8.76 13.95
N ASP A 96 2.18 9.75 13.30
CA ASP A 96 2.47 11.16 13.53
C ASP A 96 1.87 11.71 14.85
N GLY A 97 1.38 10.84 15.75
CA GLY A 97 0.81 11.23 17.05
C GLY A 97 -0.69 11.51 17.03
N GLY A 98 -1.43 10.90 16.10
CA GLY A 98 -2.90 10.94 16.10
C GLY A 98 -3.49 9.97 17.12
N THR A 99 -4.55 10.39 17.79
CA THR A 99 -5.37 9.53 18.66
C THR A 99 -6.16 8.57 17.79
N VAL A 100 -6.09 7.27 18.11
CA VAL A 100 -6.77 6.22 17.35
C VAL A 100 -8.01 5.76 18.11
N GLU A 101 -9.14 5.72 17.41
CA GLU A 101 -10.40 5.16 17.87
C GLU A 101 -10.87 4.09 16.87
N LYS A 102 -11.48 3.03 17.36
CA LYS A 102 -11.97 1.92 16.53
C LYS A 102 -13.37 1.53 16.94
N ASP A 103 -14.24 1.38 15.95
CA ASP A 103 -15.52 0.71 16.09
C ASP A 103 -15.60 -0.53 15.16
N LEU A 104 -16.76 -1.15 15.07
CA LEU A 104 -16.97 -2.34 14.24
C LEU A 104 -16.74 -2.07 12.75
N MET A 105 -17.07 -0.87 12.29
CA MET A 105 -17.09 -0.47 10.89
C MET A 105 -15.81 0.28 10.51
N TYR A 106 -15.26 1.10 11.40
CA TYR A 106 -14.21 2.06 11.10
C TYR A 106 -13.06 2.07 12.11
N VAL A 107 -11.88 2.43 11.58
CA VAL A 107 -10.76 2.97 12.35
C VAL A 107 -10.66 4.45 12.03
N THR A 108 -10.73 5.27 13.06
CA THR A 108 -10.66 6.73 13.00
C THR A 108 -9.38 7.20 13.69
N VAL A 109 -8.67 8.13 13.06
CA VAL A 109 -7.48 8.76 13.65
C VAL A 109 -7.67 10.26 13.64
N THR A 110 -7.54 10.89 14.80
CA THR A 110 -7.71 12.34 14.99
C THR A 110 -6.41 12.98 15.49
N LYS A 111 -5.97 14.06 14.84
CA LYS A 111 -4.79 14.84 15.26
C LYS A 111 -5.12 16.33 15.13
N GLY A 112 -5.26 17.02 16.26
CA GLY A 112 -5.79 18.39 16.29
C GLY A 112 -7.20 18.44 15.71
N HIS A 113 -7.43 19.32 14.73
CA HIS A 113 -8.73 19.47 14.05
C HIS A 113 -8.89 18.59 12.79
N LYS A 114 -7.96 17.67 12.53
CA LYS A 114 -7.96 16.83 11.34
C LYS A 114 -8.30 15.39 11.73
N THR A 115 -9.15 14.76 10.93
CA THR A 115 -9.57 13.36 11.11
C THR A 115 -9.39 12.60 9.81
N LYS A 116 -8.92 11.36 9.93
CA LYS A 116 -8.90 10.36 8.85
C LYS A 116 -9.65 9.12 9.31
N GLN A 117 -10.33 8.48 8.37
CA GLN A 117 -11.11 7.28 8.65
C GLN A 117 -10.92 6.25 7.53
N CYS A 118 -10.82 4.98 7.88
CA CYS A 118 -10.91 3.85 6.93
C CYS A 118 -11.75 2.73 7.51
N PHE A 119 -12.34 1.91 6.65
CA PHE A 119 -13.06 0.73 7.10
C PHE A 119 -12.15 -0.25 7.84
N SER A 120 -12.62 -0.78 8.97
CA SER A 120 -11.86 -1.71 9.83
C SER A 120 -11.38 -2.94 9.07
N HIS A 121 -12.17 -3.48 8.13
CA HIS A 121 -11.77 -4.63 7.33
C HIS A 121 -10.60 -4.33 6.38
N LEU A 122 -10.53 -3.12 5.82
CA LEU A 122 -9.41 -2.70 4.96
C LEU A 122 -8.13 -2.52 5.78
N VAL A 123 -8.24 -1.94 6.98
CA VAL A 123 -7.10 -1.80 7.88
C VAL A 123 -6.58 -3.17 8.31
N ARG A 124 -7.47 -4.11 8.64
CA ARG A 124 -7.11 -5.50 8.95
C ARG A 124 -6.41 -6.19 7.77
N GLN A 125 -6.89 -5.97 6.55
CA GLN A 125 -6.33 -6.58 5.34
C GLN A 125 -4.95 -6.04 4.99
N TYR A 126 -4.78 -4.71 4.96
CA TYR A 126 -3.57 -4.07 4.44
C TYR A 126 -2.55 -3.71 5.52
N ALA A 127 -2.98 -3.51 6.77
CA ALA A 127 -2.14 -3.16 7.91
C ALA A 127 -2.42 -4.06 9.13
N PRO A 128 -2.33 -5.40 9.01
CA PRO A 128 -2.75 -6.34 10.05
C PRO A 128 -2.05 -6.10 11.39
N VAL A 129 -0.74 -5.84 11.38
CA VAL A 129 0.03 -5.55 12.60
C VAL A 129 -0.45 -4.28 13.31
N PHE A 130 -0.77 -3.23 12.54
CA PHE A 130 -1.35 -2.02 13.12
C PHE A 130 -2.74 -2.30 13.70
N PHE A 131 -3.57 -3.06 12.98
CA PHE A 131 -4.92 -3.43 13.43
C PHE A 131 -4.90 -4.23 14.73
N GLU A 132 -3.97 -5.17 14.88
CA GLU A 132 -3.78 -5.94 16.12
C GLU A 132 -3.39 -5.04 17.29
N ARG A 133 -2.43 -4.13 17.09
CA ARG A 133 -1.98 -3.18 18.13
C ARG A 133 -3.10 -2.30 18.67
N ILE A 134 -4.03 -1.87 17.82
CA ILE A 134 -5.16 -1.01 18.24
C ILE A 134 -6.35 -1.82 18.77
N THR A 135 -6.27 -3.15 18.75
CA THR A 135 -7.29 -4.05 19.32
C THR A 135 -6.93 -4.52 20.72
N GLN A 136 -5.63 -4.46 21.08
CA GLN A 136 -5.12 -4.87 22.39
C GLN A 136 -5.10 -3.75 23.44
N ASN A 137 -5.34 -2.50 23.03
CA ASN A 137 -5.47 -1.32 23.89
C ASN A 137 -6.94 -0.91 23.99
#